data_AF-A0A702R4C4-F1
#
_entry.id   AF-A0A702R4C4-F1
#
_cell.length_a   1.000
_cell.length_b   1.000
_cell.length_c   1.000
_cell.angle_alpha   90.00
_cell.angle_beta   90.00
_cell.angle_gamma   90.00
#
_symmetry.space_group_name_H-M   'P 1'
#
loop_
_entity.id
_entity.type
_entity.pdbx_description
1 polymer ?
#
loop_
_entity_poly.entity_id
_entity_poly.type
_entity_poly.pdbx_seq_one_letter_code
_entity_poly.pdbx_strand_id
1 'polypeptide(L)' 'FISGHFPIPFPNQPMVSVSVMSDAVQSDPSNPAPQVLSVNFEHISNSAWRVATSDISQQYRFSYISIGR' A
#
# COMPACT_ATOMS: atom_id res chain seq x y z
N PHE A 1 6.09 2.22 -9.29
CA PHE A 1 4.68 2.01 -8.89
C PHE A 1 4.49 0.55 -8.52
N ILE A 2 3.57 0.27 -7.60
CA ILE A 2 3.20 -1.10 -7.18
C ILE A 2 1.73 -1.28 -7.55
N SER A 3 1.34 -2.44 -8.06
CA SER A 3 -0.04 -2.73 -8.44
C SER A 3 -0.43 -4.15 -8.07
N GLY A 4 -1.72 -4.38 -7.92
CA GLY A 4 -2.24 -5.71 -7.63
C GLY A 4 -3.76 -5.79 -7.77
N HIS A 5 -4.28 -6.94 -7.37
CA HIS A 5 -5.71 -7.22 -7.37
C HIS A 5 -6.20 -7.39 -5.92
N PHE A 6 -7.47 -7.08 -5.69
CA PHE A 6 -8.11 -7.47 -4.44
C PHE A 6 -8.27 -9.00 -4.41
N PRO A 7 -8.12 -9.65 -3.25
CA PRO A 7 -8.33 -11.10 -3.13
C PRO A 7 -9.72 -11.54 -3.59
N ILE A 8 -10.72 -10.68 -3.38
CA ILE A 8 -12.09 -10.80 -3.89
C ILE A 8 -12.47 -9.44 -4.48
N PRO A 9 -13.00 -9.38 -5.72
CA PRO A 9 -13.48 -8.13 -6.30
C PRO A 9 -14.66 -7.57 -5.50
N PHE A 10 -14.69 -6.25 -5.36
CA PHE A 10 -15.87 -5.55 -4.88
C PHE A 10 -16.95 -5.50 -5.97
N PRO A 11 -18.25 -5.46 -5.61
CA PRO A 11 -19.33 -5.21 -6.58
C PRO A 11 -19.18 -3.87 -7.31
N ASN A 12 -18.70 -2.84 -6.60
CA ASN A 12 -18.39 -1.50 -7.11
C ASN A 12 -16.98 -1.07 -6.66
N GLN A 13 -16.53 0.14 -6.99
CA GLN A 13 -15.29 0.67 -6.44
C GLN A 13 -15.36 0.74 -4.89
N PRO A 14 -14.29 0.35 -4.15
CA PRO A 14 -14.28 0.49 -2.69
C PRO A 14 -14.45 1.96 -2.29
N MET A 15 -15.15 2.18 -1.19
CA MET A 15 -15.48 3.51 -0.67
C MET A 15 -14.28 4.16 0.00
N VAL A 16 -13.45 3.37 0.68
CA VAL A 16 -12.27 3.85 1.41
C VAL A 16 -11.13 2.88 1.16
N SER A 17 -9.95 3.41 0.86
CA SER A 17 -8.73 2.63 0.74
C SER A 17 -7.57 3.38 1.37
N VAL A 18 -6.84 2.69 2.24
CA VAL A 18 -5.68 3.22 2.95
C VAL A 18 -4.47 2.35 2.63
N SER A 19 -3.37 2.98 2.23
CA SER A 19 -2.09 2.33 1.95
C SER A 19 -1.07 2.70 3.00
N VAL A 20 -0.23 1.73 3.39
CA VAL A 20 0.88 1.93 4.32
C VAL A 20 2.11 1.26 3.73
N MET A 21 3.24 1.96 3.83
CA MET A 21 4.54 1.40 3.54
C MET A 21 5.29 1.24 4.85
N SER A 22 5.81 0.04 5.11
CA SER A 22 6.64 -0.25 6.27
C SER A 22 7.95 -0.89 5.83
N ASP A 23 8.90 -0.99 6.75
CA ASP A 23 10.12 -1.77 6.53
C ASP A 23 9.79 -3.25 6.29
N ALA A 24 10.60 -3.93 5.46
CA ALA A 24 10.45 -5.37 5.22
C ALA A 24 10.93 -6.23 6.41
N VAL A 25 11.64 -5.63 7.36
CA VAL A 25 12.08 -6.25 8.61
C VAL A 25 11.35 -5.55 9.75
N GLN A 26 11.04 -6.28 10.83
CA GLN A 26 10.57 -5.64 12.06
C GLN A 26 11.61 -4.60 12.48
N SER A 27 11.22 -3.33 12.49
CA SER A 27 12.11 -2.22 12.86
C SER A 27 12.67 -2.48 14.26
N ASP A 28 13.99 -2.43 14.40
CA ASP A 28 14.62 -2.36 15.71
C ASP A 28 14.18 -1.03 16.36
N PRO A 29 13.49 -1.03 17.50
CA PRO A 29 13.07 0.21 18.16
C PRO A 29 14.25 1.14 18.47
N SER A 30 15.47 0.61 18.58
CA SER A 30 16.70 1.37 18.83
C SER A 30 17.29 2.01 17.57
N ASN A 31 16.88 1.57 16.38
CA ASN A 31 17.32 2.11 15.10
C ASN A 31 16.15 2.17 14.10
N PRO A 32 15.22 3.13 14.29
CA PRO A 32 14.07 3.29 13.41
C PRO A 32 14.54 3.54 11.98
N ALA A 33 13.84 2.97 10.99
CA ALA A 33 14.20 3.23 9.61
C ALA A 33 14.08 4.73 9.31
N PRO A 34 15.11 5.32 8.67
CA PRO A 34 15.25 6.76 8.56
C PRO A 34 14.26 7.42 7.60
N GLN A 35 13.43 6.67 6.85
CA GLN A 35 12.66 7.22 5.74
C GLN A 35 11.16 6.99 5.92
N VAL A 36 10.42 8.10 6.06
CA VAL A 36 8.97 8.12 5.87
C VAL A 36 8.70 8.01 4.37
N LEU A 37 8.34 6.81 3.92
CA LEU A 37 7.93 6.63 2.53
C LEU A 37 6.50 7.10 2.37
N SER A 38 6.27 7.93 1.36
CA SER A 38 4.91 8.23 0.95
C SER A 38 4.44 7.13 0.01
N VAL A 39 3.25 6.61 0.30
CA VAL A 39 2.52 5.72 -0.59
C VAL A 39 1.11 6.26 -0.77
N ASN A 40 0.66 6.33 -2.01
CA ASN A 40 -0.65 6.88 -2.34
C ASN A 40 -1.29 6.07 -3.47
N PHE A 41 -2.61 5.87 -3.41
CA PHE A 41 -3.36 5.25 -4.48
C PHE A 41 -3.44 6.18 -5.69
N GLU A 42 -2.78 5.78 -6.77
CA GLU A 42 -2.83 6.46 -8.06
C GLU A 42 -4.11 6.05 -8.81
N HIS A 43 -4.50 4.77 -8.69
CA HIS A 43 -5.70 4.24 -9.32
C HIS A 43 -6.31 3.12 -8.48
N ILE A 44 -7.64 3.16 -8.34
CA ILE A 44 -8.43 2.12 -7.68
C ILE A 44 -9.67 1.83 -8.54
N SER A 45 -9.92 0.55 -8.76
CA SER A 45 -11.14 0.02 -9.37
C SER A 45 -11.82 -0.94 -8.40
N ASN A 46 -12.81 -1.69 -8.87
CA ASN A 46 -13.48 -2.70 -8.05
C ASN A 46 -12.65 -3.99 -7.87
N SER A 47 -11.67 -4.25 -8.75
CA SER A 47 -10.91 -5.52 -8.78
C SER A 47 -9.39 -5.32 -8.67
N ALA A 48 -8.89 -4.15 -9.04
CA ALA A 48 -7.47 -3.84 -9.09
C ALA A 48 -7.14 -2.48 -8.48
N TRP A 49 -5.90 -2.35 -8.02
CA TRP A 49 -5.35 -1.15 -7.44
C TRP A 49 -3.91 -0.91 -7.91
N ARG A 50 -3.51 0.36 -7.89
CA ARG A 50 -2.14 0.81 -8.17
C ARG A 50 -1.78 1.96 -7.25
N VAL A 51 -0.57 1.90 -6.70
CA VAL A 51 0.00 2.93 -5.83
C VAL A 51 1.28 3.52 -6.40
N ALA A 52 1.44 4.81 -6.18
CA ALA A 52 2.70 5.51 -6.32
C ALA A 52 3.46 5.44 -4.99
N THR A 53 4.78 5.31 -5.06
CA THR A 53 5.69 5.21 -3.90
C THR A 53 6.84 6.19 -4.11
N SER A 54 7.28 6.87 -3.06
CA SER A 54 8.42 7.82 -3.15
C SER A 54 9.75 7.15 -3.45
N ASP A 55 9.95 5.91 -3.00
CA ASP A 55 11.16 5.12 -3.25
C ASP A 55 10.82 3.62 -3.33
N ILE A 56 11.46 2.90 -4.25
CA ILE A 56 11.36 1.43 -4.44
C ILE A 56 12.72 0.74 -4.35
N SER A 57 13.79 1.49 -4.06
CA SER A 57 15.16 0.99 -4.07
C SER A 57 15.48 0.10 -2.87
N GLN A 58 14.72 0.23 -1.77
CA GLN A 58 14.89 -0.59 -0.57
C GLN A 58 13.80 -1.65 -0.45
N GLN A 59 14.08 -2.67 0.37
CA GLN A 59 13.10 -3.71 0.69
C GLN A 59 12.08 -3.16 1.68
N TYR A 60 10.91 -2.80 1.15
CA TYR A 60 9.78 -2.33 1.93
C TYR A 60 8.57 -3.25 1.76
N ARG A 61 7.74 -3.33 2.79
CA ARG A 61 6.49 -4.06 2.78
C ARG A 61 5.33 -3.10 2.54
N PHE A 62 4.69 -3.27 1.40
CA PHE A 62 3.43 -2.60 1.10
C PHE A 62 2.26 -3.34 1.76
N SER A 63 1.40 -2.59 2.44
CA SER A 63 0.14 -3.10 3.02
C SER A 63 -1.00 -2.12 2.71
N TYR A 64 -2.22 -2.64 2.62
CA TYR A 64 -3.39 -1.82 2.39
C TYR A 64 -4.64 -2.40 3.05
N ILE A 65 -5.60 -1.53 3.34
CA ILE A 65 -6.96 -1.90 3.76
C ILE A 65 -7.93 -1.19 2.82
N SER A 66 -8.95 -1.91 2.35
CA SER A 66 -10.01 -1.33 1.51
C SER A 66 -11.37 -1.78 2.01
N ILE A 67 -12.32 -0.84 2.07
CA ILE A 67 -13.68 -1.02 2.59
C ILE A 67 -14.65 -0.61 1.50
N GLY A 68 -15.65 -1.46 1.22
CA GLY A 68 -16.65 -1.25 0.18
C GLY A 68 -17.98 -1.92 0.51
N ARG A 69 -18.92 -1.83 -0.43
CA ARG A 69 -20.28 -2.40 -0.36
C ARG A 69 -20.57 -3.29 -1.57
#